data_AF-A0A7S3Q7J0-F1
#
_entry.id   AF-A0A7S3Q7J0-F1
#
_cell.length_a   1.000
_cell.length_b   1.000
_cell.length_c   1.000
_cell.angle_alpha   90.00
_cell.angle_beta   90.00
_cell.angle_gamma   90.00
#
_symmetry.space_group_name_H-M   'P 1'
#
loop_
_entity.id
_entity.type
_entity.pdbx_description
1 polymer ?
#
loop_
_entity_poly.entity_id
_entity_poly.type
_entity_poly.pdbx_seq_one_letter_code
_entity_poly.pdbx_strand_id
1 'polypeptide(L)'
;MNQTWPKLMQDDGYFVGHTGKWHYYNDNTDRFVDWQVMFEGSHWESKRKHLISADDKAKEEAIKFLKCRPKDKSFAMTVAFYPPKPVGFSREVGEQLKPKNETRAMYDNIIIPEPYNMTQAFGMLPDFLQYHRSAAVARFYERYRTEEHYQEALKRIYALITQVDQACKSIVDEVKKQGLYDNTMIIFTTDNGMFHGSHGLAGKWYPYQESIRVPLTIHDPRMPADIR
;
A
#
# COMPACT_ATOMS: atom_id res chain seq x y z
N MET A 1 18.80 -15.21 -6.99
CA MET A 1 17.37 -15.31 -6.57
C MET A 1 17.09 -16.43 -5.58
N ASN A 2 17.97 -17.41 -5.40
CA ASN A 2 17.76 -18.56 -4.50
C ASN A 2 17.83 -18.23 -2.98
N GLN A 3 17.71 -16.96 -2.59
CA GLN A 3 17.84 -16.51 -1.20
C GLN A 3 16.80 -15.46 -0.81
N THR A 4 15.75 -15.24 -1.61
CA THR A 4 14.62 -14.42 -1.17
C THR A 4 13.81 -15.21 -0.14
N TRP A 5 13.22 -14.53 0.84
CA TRP A 5 12.42 -15.20 1.87
C TRP A 5 11.27 -16.06 1.30
N PRO A 6 10.55 -15.67 0.21
CA PRO A 6 9.51 -16.53 -0.37
C PRO A 6 10.11 -17.84 -0.90
N LYS A 7 11.27 -17.76 -1.55
CA LYS A 7 11.95 -18.94 -2.10
C LYS A 7 12.47 -19.87 -0.99
N LEU A 8 13.04 -19.29 0.08
CA LEU A 8 13.47 -20.07 1.25
C LEU A 8 12.30 -20.79 1.92
N MET A 9 11.14 -20.16 2.03
CA MET A 9 9.93 -20.79 2.57
C MET A 9 9.43 -21.93 1.67
N GLN A 10 9.45 -21.76 0.34
CA GLN A 10 9.10 -22.82 -0.60
C GLN A 10 10.04 -24.02 -0.48
N ASP A 11 11.34 -23.78 -0.37
CA ASP A 11 12.34 -24.84 -0.22
C ASP A 11 12.16 -25.61 1.10
N ASP A 12 11.57 -24.97 2.12
CA ASP A 12 11.18 -25.58 3.41
C ASP A 12 9.76 -26.17 3.40
N GLY A 13 9.13 -26.28 2.22
CA GLY A 13 7.86 -26.98 2.03
C GLY A 13 6.59 -26.15 2.20
N TYR A 14 6.70 -24.82 2.40
CA TYR A 14 5.53 -23.94 2.41
C TYR A 14 4.92 -23.80 1.02
N PHE A 15 3.60 -23.67 0.97
CA PHE A 15 2.88 -23.19 -0.21
C PHE A 15 2.89 -21.65 -0.21
N VAL A 16 3.57 -21.05 -1.18
CA VAL A 16 3.85 -19.62 -1.16
C VAL A 16 3.02 -18.87 -2.21
N GLY A 17 2.44 -17.75 -1.79
CA GLY A 17 1.58 -16.92 -2.62
C GLY A 17 1.98 -15.45 -2.65
N HIS A 18 1.73 -14.80 -3.79
CA HIS A 18 1.85 -13.35 -3.97
C HIS A 18 0.67 -12.81 -4.76
N THR A 19 0.05 -11.73 -4.26
CA THR A 19 -0.93 -10.95 -5.02
C THR A 19 -0.66 -9.46 -4.95
N GLY A 20 -0.95 -8.75 -6.05
CA GLY A 20 -0.80 -7.31 -6.17
C GLY A 20 0.57 -6.91 -6.71
N LYS A 21 1.09 -5.80 -6.20
CA LYS A 21 2.25 -5.10 -6.75
C LYS A 21 3.54 -5.92 -6.62
N TRP A 22 4.36 -5.91 -7.66
CA TRP A 22 5.68 -6.53 -7.68
C TRP A 22 6.66 -5.67 -8.48
N HIS A 23 7.85 -5.42 -7.94
CA HIS A 23 8.82 -4.46 -8.51
C HIS A 23 10.05 -5.11 -9.13
N TYR A 24 10.08 -6.44 -9.25
CA TYR A 24 11.26 -7.15 -9.68
C TYR A 24 10.96 -8.07 -10.87
N TYR A 25 11.06 -7.50 -12.06
CA TYR A 25 10.93 -8.23 -13.32
C TYR A 25 12.33 -8.55 -13.84
N ASN A 26 12.63 -9.84 -14.01
CA ASN A 26 13.77 -10.31 -14.79
C ASN A 26 13.34 -11.48 -15.69
N ASP A 27 14.22 -11.87 -16.61
CA ASP A 27 13.96 -12.87 -17.65
C ASP A 27 13.57 -14.28 -17.14
N ASN A 28 13.60 -14.52 -15.82
CA ASN A 28 13.23 -15.77 -15.16
C ASN A 28 12.12 -15.61 -14.08
N THR A 29 11.42 -14.47 -14.02
CA THR A 29 10.41 -14.16 -12.97
C THR A 29 8.96 -14.46 -13.34
N ASP A 30 8.70 -15.12 -14.48
CA ASP A 30 7.32 -15.37 -14.95
C ASP A 30 6.45 -16.11 -13.91
N ARG A 31 7.07 -16.92 -13.03
CA ARG A 31 6.42 -17.46 -11.83
C ARG A 31 7.46 -17.79 -10.75
N PHE A 32 7.52 -16.98 -9.69
CA PHE A 32 8.51 -17.15 -8.61
C PHE A 32 7.91 -17.71 -7.31
N VAL A 33 6.59 -17.92 -7.27
CA VAL A 33 5.85 -18.54 -6.16
C VAL A 33 4.76 -19.48 -6.69
N ASP A 34 4.22 -20.35 -5.83
CA ASP A 34 3.22 -21.34 -6.21
C ASP A 34 1.91 -20.71 -6.69
N TRP A 35 1.53 -19.58 -6.10
CA TRP A 35 0.35 -18.80 -6.47
C TRP A 35 0.72 -17.34 -6.74
N GLN A 36 0.52 -16.84 -7.97
CA GLN A 36 0.95 -15.50 -8.34
C GLN A 36 -0.15 -14.78 -9.13
N VAL A 37 -0.62 -13.63 -8.63
CA VAL A 37 -1.50 -12.72 -9.37
C VAL A 37 -0.98 -11.30 -9.21
N MET A 38 -0.22 -10.83 -10.20
CA MET A 38 0.41 -9.50 -10.14
C MET A 38 -0.41 -8.45 -10.89
N PHE A 39 -0.48 -7.26 -10.32
CA PHE A 39 -1.06 -6.08 -10.95
C PHE A 39 -0.61 -4.83 -10.19
N GLU A 40 -0.42 -3.73 -10.91
CA GLU A 40 -0.04 -2.44 -10.35
C GLU A 40 -0.34 -1.30 -11.34
N GLY A 41 -0.09 -0.08 -10.90
CA GLY A 41 -0.16 1.12 -11.75
C GLY A 41 -1.55 1.76 -11.82
N SER A 42 -2.58 1.12 -11.25
CA SER A 42 -3.95 1.63 -11.23
C SER A 42 -4.63 1.41 -9.87
N HIS A 43 -5.62 2.27 -9.57
CA HIS A 43 -6.57 2.07 -8.48
C HIS A 43 -7.77 1.20 -8.91
N TRP A 44 -7.98 1.03 -10.21
CA TRP A 44 -9.09 0.30 -10.80
C TRP A 44 -8.59 -0.62 -11.90
N GLU A 45 -8.95 -1.88 -11.81
CA GLU A 45 -8.51 -2.96 -12.69
C GLU A 45 -9.71 -3.47 -13.50
N SER A 46 -9.48 -3.79 -14.77
CA SER A 46 -10.52 -4.43 -15.59
C SER A 46 -10.70 -5.89 -15.16
N LYS A 47 -11.94 -6.27 -14.84
CA LYS A 47 -12.34 -7.65 -14.54
C LYS A 47 -13.54 -8.02 -15.43
N ARG A 48 -13.25 -8.67 -16.56
CA ARG A 48 -14.22 -8.93 -17.64
C ARG A 48 -14.85 -7.62 -18.14
N LYS A 49 -16.16 -7.44 -17.98
CA LYS A 49 -16.93 -6.25 -18.40
C LYS A 49 -17.14 -5.23 -17.27
N HIS A 50 -16.53 -5.42 -16.09
CA HIS A 50 -16.68 -4.54 -14.94
C HIS A 50 -15.32 -4.10 -14.40
N LEU A 51 -15.31 -2.97 -13.69
CA LEU A 51 -14.13 -2.50 -12.95
C LEU A 51 -14.16 -3.09 -11.53
N ILE A 52 -12.98 -3.42 -11.02
CA ILE A 52 -12.75 -3.79 -9.62
C ILE A 52 -11.68 -2.86 -9.05
N SER A 53 -11.84 -2.42 -7.81
CA SER A 53 -10.78 -1.64 -7.15
C SER A 53 -9.54 -2.52 -6.93
N ALA A 54 -8.35 -1.93 -6.95
CA ALA A 54 -7.10 -2.67 -6.76
C ALA A 54 -7.03 -3.36 -5.38
N ASP A 55 -7.56 -2.72 -4.33
CA ASP A 55 -7.70 -3.32 -2.99
C ASP A 55 -8.65 -4.52 -2.99
N ASP A 56 -9.82 -4.41 -3.64
CA ASP A 56 -10.77 -5.52 -3.71
C ASP A 56 -10.20 -6.69 -4.52
N LYS A 57 -9.46 -6.42 -5.60
CA LYS A 57 -8.77 -7.46 -6.38
C LYS A 57 -7.73 -8.18 -5.52
N ALA A 58 -6.88 -7.45 -4.79
CA ALA A 58 -5.87 -8.05 -3.91
C ALA A 58 -6.52 -8.91 -2.83
N LYS A 59 -7.57 -8.38 -2.18
CA LYS A 59 -8.39 -9.08 -1.18
C LYS A 59 -9.02 -10.35 -1.73
N GLU A 60 -9.69 -10.28 -2.88
CA GLU A 60 -10.36 -11.44 -3.48
C GLU A 60 -9.36 -12.54 -3.84
N GLU A 61 -8.19 -12.18 -4.39
CA GLU A 61 -7.15 -13.15 -4.71
C GLU A 61 -6.50 -13.76 -3.45
N ALA A 62 -6.34 -12.97 -2.38
CA ALA A 62 -5.91 -13.49 -1.08
C ALA A 62 -6.91 -14.49 -0.47
N ILE A 63 -8.21 -14.18 -0.53
CA ILE A 63 -9.26 -15.08 -0.07
C ILE A 63 -9.31 -16.35 -0.93
N LYS A 64 -9.13 -16.24 -2.26
CA LYS A 64 -9.04 -17.41 -3.15
C LYS A 64 -7.85 -18.29 -2.82
N PHE A 65 -6.67 -17.69 -2.62
CA PHE A 65 -5.48 -18.42 -2.17
C PHE A 65 -5.78 -19.18 -0.87
N LEU A 66 -6.33 -18.52 0.14
CA LEU A 66 -6.68 -19.16 1.42
C LEU A 66 -7.64 -20.33 1.20
N LYS A 67 -8.65 -20.18 0.34
CA LYS A 67 -9.63 -21.26 0.07
C LYS A 67 -9.01 -22.43 -0.69
N CYS A 68 -8.22 -22.16 -1.71
CA CYS A 68 -7.77 -23.14 -2.70
C CYS A 68 -6.38 -23.74 -2.43
N ARG A 69 -5.59 -23.18 -1.50
CA ARG A 69 -4.28 -23.74 -1.14
C ARG A 69 -4.38 -25.20 -0.65
N PRO A 70 -3.32 -26.02 -0.84
CA PRO A 70 -3.22 -27.34 -0.20
C PRO A 70 -3.37 -27.22 1.32
N LYS A 71 -4.22 -28.06 1.92
CA LYS A 71 -4.54 -28.00 3.36
C LYS A 71 -3.56 -28.79 4.22
N ASP A 72 -2.78 -29.66 3.59
CA ASP A 72 -1.70 -30.47 4.15
C ASP A 72 -0.36 -29.72 4.22
N LYS A 73 -0.28 -28.48 3.71
CA LYS A 73 0.92 -27.64 3.74
C LYS A 73 0.72 -26.37 4.56
N SER A 74 1.78 -25.94 5.23
CA SER A 74 1.91 -24.58 5.74
C SER A 74 1.91 -23.58 4.58
N PHE A 75 1.51 -22.34 4.83
CA PHE A 75 1.44 -21.32 3.78
C PHE A 75 2.13 -20.03 4.19
N ALA A 76 2.63 -19.30 3.20
CA ALA A 76 3.08 -17.93 3.36
C ALA A 76 2.54 -17.10 2.20
N MET A 77 1.88 -15.99 2.50
CA MET A 77 1.26 -15.15 1.47
C MET A 77 1.66 -13.69 1.63
N THR A 78 2.07 -13.08 0.52
CA THR A 78 2.21 -11.63 0.41
C THR A 78 0.99 -11.04 -0.28
N VAL A 79 0.37 -10.04 0.36
CA VAL A 79 -0.70 -9.22 -0.23
C VAL A 79 -0.16 -7.81 -0.37
N ALA A 80 0.36 -7.49 -1.56
CA ALA A 80 1.01 -6.22 -1.85
C ALA A 80 0.01 -5.22 -2.45
N PHE A 81 -0.70 -4.50 -1.59
CA PHE A 81 -1.64 -3.46 -2.01
C PHE A 81 -0.94 -2.36 -2.82
N TYR A 82 -1.56 -1.93 -3.92
CA TYR A 82 -1.10 -0.77 -4.69
C TYR A 82 -1.52 0.58 -4.08
N PRO A 83 -2.78 0.76 -3.62
CA PRO A 83 -3.16 1.98 -2.89
C PRO A 83 -2.34 2.16 -1.60
N PRO A 84 -2.07 3.39 -1.15
CA PRO A 84 -2.60 4.67 -1.68
C PRO A 84 -1.66 5.35 -2.68
N LYS A 85 -0.77 4.62 -3.37
CA LYS A 85 0.20 5.21 -4.31
C LYS A 85 -0.54 5.98 -5.44
N PRO A 86 -0.24 7.28 -5.66
CA PRO A 86 -0.80 8.03 -6.79
C PRO A 86 -0.54 7.36 -8.14
N VAL A 87 -1.50 7.44 -9.07
CA VAL A 87 -1.45 6.83 -10.41
C VAL A 87 -1.31 7.88 -11.52
N GLY A 88 -0.83 7.43 -12.68
CA GLY A 88 -0.77 8.26 -13.88
C GLY A 88 0.20 9.44 -13.80
N PHE A 89 0.09 10.31 -14.80
CA PHE A 89 0.92 11.53 -14.96
C PHE A 89 0.08 12.80 -15.02
N SER A 90 -1.23 12.72 -14.73
CA SER A 90 -2.10 13.88 -14.68
C SER A 90 -1.69 14.81 -13.55
N ARG A 91 -1.81 16.13 -13.76
CA ARG A 91 -1.62 17.13 -12.71
C ARG A 91 -2.83 17.28 -11.80
N GLU A 92 -3.98 16.75 -12.22
CA GLU A 92 -5.23 16.83 -11.45
C GLU A 92 -5.26 15.78 -10.33
N VAL A 93 -5.47 16.24 -9.09
CA VAL A 93 -5.49 15.39 -7.89
C VAL A 93 -6.48 14.23 -8.01
N GLY A 94 -7.69 14.51 -8.51
CA GLY A 94 -8.73 13.51 -8.69
C GLY A 94 -8.39 12.43 -9.72
N GLU A 95 -7.50 12.73 -10.67
CA GLU A 95 -7.01 11.76 -11.64
C GLU A 95 -5.84 10.93 -11.12
N GLN A 96 -5.14 11.42 -10.11
CA GLN A 96 -4.03 10.70 -9.46
C GLN A 96 -4.49 9.78 -8.33
N LEU A 97 -5.61 10.10 -7.67
CA LEU A 97 -6.10 9.42 -6.47
C LEU A 97 -7.58 9.09 -6.65
N LYS A 98 -7.91 7.81 -6.86
CA LYS A 98 -9.24 7.37 -7.29
C LYS A 98 -9.86 6.37 -6.30
N PRO A 99 -10.19 6.78 -5.06
CA PRO A 99 -10.91 5.91 -4.13
C PRO A 99 -12.31 5.55 -4.65
N LYS A 100 -12.91 4.53 -4.04
CA LYS A 100 -14.34 4.22 -4.09
C LYS A 100 -15.15 5.40 -3.55
N ASN A 101 -16.35 5.62 -4.09
CA ASN A 101 -17.19 6.73 -3.68
C ASN A 101 -17.59 6.61 -2.21
N GLU A 102 -17.87 5.39 -1.75
CA GLU A 102 -18.30 5.09 -0.38
C GLU A 102 -17.24 5.48 0.64
N THR A 103 -15.97 5.18 0.36
CA THR A 103 -14.86 5.57 1.25
C THR A 103 -14.47 7.02 1.09
N ARG A 104 -14.61 7.63 -0.10
CA ARG A 104 -14.40 9.07 -0.29
C ARG A 104 -15.40 9.91 0.52
N ALA A 105 -16.65 9.49 0.54
CA ALA A 105 -17.73 10.17 1.25
C ALA A 105 -17.49 10.25 2.77
N MET A 106 -16.76 9.29 3.35
CA MET A 106 -16.39 9.28 4.78
C MET A 106 -15.55 10.50 5.19
N TYR A 107 -14.90 11.16 4.23
CA TYR A 107 -13.99 12.29 4.47
C TYR A 107 -14.54 13.63 3.96
N ASP A 108 -15.76 13.69 3.42
CA ASP A 108 -16.31 14.93 2.81
C ASP A 108 -16.30 16.11 3.80
N ASN A 109 -16.75 15.85 5.03
CA ASN A 109 -16.91 16.86 6.08
C ASN A 109 -15.75 16.91 7.08
N ILE A 110 -14.64 16.21 6.78
CA ILE A 110 -13.43 16.23 7.63
C ILE A 110 -12.50 17.32 7.12
N ILE A 111 -11.94 18.12 8.02
CA ILE A 111 -10.85 19.07 7.69
C ILE A 111 -9.54 18.43 8.15
N ILE A 112 -8.61 18.25 7.22
CA ILE A 112 -7.32 17.63 7.52
C ILE A 112 -6.31 18.75 7.79
N PRO A 113 -5.65 18.79 8.96
CA PRO A 113 -4.73 19.89 9.27
C PRO A 113 -3.47 19.82 8.42
N GLU A 114 -3.03 20.97 7.89
CA GLU A 114 -1.73 21.09 7.24
C GLU A 114 -0.59 20.82 8.25
N PRO A 115 0.53 20.21 7.81
CA PRO A 115 1.70 20.04 8.66
C PRO A 115 2.35 21.39 8.96
N TYR A 116 2.80 21.57 10.20
CA TYR A 116 3.39 22.81 10.71
C TYR A 116 4.61 23.31 9.89
N ASN A 117 5.30 22.41 9.19
CA ASN A 117 6.51 22.67 8.43
C ASN A 117 6.29 22.68 6.90
N MET A 118 5.07 22.95 6.44
CA MET A 118 4.75 22.90 5.00
C MET A 118 5.50 23.95 4.15
N THR A 119 5.64 25.18 4.62
CA THR A 119 6.13 26.31 3.80
C THR A 119 7.56 26.73 4.15
N GLN A 120 7.78 27.19 5.38
CA GLN A 120 9.05 27.80 5.80
C GLN A 120 10.24 26.82 5.70
N ALA A 121 10.00 25.55 5.96
CA ALA A 121 11.07 24.54 5.96
C ALA A 121 11.65 24.26 4.57
N PHE A 122 10.94 24.57 3.48
CA PHE A 122 11.45 24.39 2.12
C PHE A 122 12.66 25.29 1.85
N GLY A 123 12.60 26.56 2.28
CA GLY A 123 13.69 27.52 2.11
C GLY A 123 14.92 27.23 2.98
N MET A 124 14.83 26.27 3.90
CA MET A 124 15.94 25.81 4.74
C MET A 124 16.65 24.58 4.16
N LEU A 125 16.12 23.98 3.10
CA LEU A 125 16.77 22.85 2.45
C LEU A 125 18.07 23.31 1.75
N PRO A 126 19.09 22.46 1.60
CA PRO A 126 20.21 22.77 0.72
C PRO A 126 19.75 23.15 -0.69
N ASP A 127 20.42 24.11 -1.34
CA ASP A 127 20.00 24.66 -2.65
C ASP A 127 19.77 23.58 -3.72
N PHE A 128 20.58 22.52 -3.72
CA PHE A 128 20.43 21.40 -4.67
C PHE A 128 19.15 20.57 -4.46
N LEU A 129 18.53 20.67 -3.27
CA LEU A 129 17.23 20.08 -2.93
C LEU A 129 16.07 21.05 -3.15
N GLN A 130 16.33 22.37 -3.12
CA GLN A 130 15.36 23.41 -3.48
C GLN A 130 15.11 23.50 -5.00
N TYR A 131 15.74 22.63 -5.79
CA TYR A 131 15.62 22.66 -7.24
C TYR A 131 14.16 22.47 -7.68
N HIS A 132 13.58 23.53 -8.25
CA HIS A 132 12.18 23.63 -8.69
C HIS A 132 11.77 22.64 -9.78
N ARG A 133 12.68 21.80 -10.28
CA ARG A 133 12.37 20.68 -11.19
C ARG A 133 12.49 19.30 -10.54
N SER A 134 12.74 19.19 -9.23
CA SER A 134 12.70 17.90 -8.58
C SER A 134 11.27 17.33 -8.63
N ALA A 135 11.16 16.01 -8.78
CA ALA A 135 9.85 15.36 -8.86
C ALA A 135 9.02 15.57 -7.59
N ALA A 136 9.65 15.81 -6.43
CA ALA A 136 8.95 16.04 -5.18
C ALA A 136 8.34 17.44 -5.11
N VAL A 137 9.07 18.45 -5.57
CA VAL A 137 8.56 19.83 -5.65
C VAL A 137 7.46 19.94 -6.69
N ALA A 138 7.64 19.34 -7.88
CA ALA A 138 6.60 19.30 -8.90
C ALA A 138 5.30 18.68 -8.36
N ARG A 139 5.41 17.54 -7.67
CA ARG A 139 4.26 16.85 -7.05
C ARG A 139 3.67 17.60 -5.87
N PHE A 140 4.46 18.40 -5.15
CA PHE A 140 3.94 19.29 -4.12
C PHE A 140 3.03 20.33 -4.75
N TYR A 141 3.47 20.97 -5.84
CA TYR A 141 2.64 21.94 -6.53
C TYR A 141 1.36 21.34 -7.13
N GLU A 142 1.42 20.09 -7.59
CA GLU A 142 0.22 19.39 -8.10
C GLU A 142 -0.79 19.09 -6.99
N ARG A 143 -0.34 18.70 -5.79
CA ARG A 143 -1.22 18.14 -4.75
C ARG A 143 -1.49 19.04 -3.56
N TYR A 144 -0.61 19.98 -3.26
CA TYR A 144 -0.59 20.68 -1.96
C TYR A 144 -0.41 22.20 -2.08
N ARG A 145 -0.42 22.77 -3.31
CA ARG A 145 -0.17 24.21 -3.53
C ARG A 145 -1.20 25.16 -2.94
N THR A 146 -2.43 24.69 -2.75
CA THR A 146 -3.51 25.45 -2.10
C THR A 146 -4.22 24.53 -1.12
N GLU A 147 -4.90 25.14 -0.16
CA GLU A 147 -5.77 24.45 0.80
C GLU A 147 -6.73 23.48 0.09
N GLU A 148 -7.36 23.89 -1.01
CA GLU A 148 -8.27 23.04 -1.79
C GLU A 148 -7.58 21.79 -2.36
N HIS A 149 -6.39 21.94 -2.97
CA HIS A 149 -5.64 20.79 -3.47
C HIS A 149 -5.23 19.88 -2.31
N TYR A 150 -4.77 20.48 -1.21
CA TYR A 150 -4.33 19.77 -0.01
C TYR A 150 -5.47 18.92 0.57
N GLN A 151 -6.62 19.53 0.83
CA GLN A 151 -7.80 18.84 1.33
C GLN A 151 -8.22 17.72 0.38
N GLU A 152 -8.30 17.99 -0.92
CA GLU A 152 -8.74 16.97 -1.88
C GLU A 152 -7.76 15.79 -1.97
N ALA A 153 -6.45 16.06 -1.94
CA ALA A 153 -5.43 15.02 -2.00
C ALA A 153 -5.45 14.16 -0.75
N LEU A 154 -5.45 14.77 0.44
CA LEU A 154 -5.40 14.03 1.70
C LEU A 154 -6.69 13.25 1.97
N LYS A 155 -7.87 13.82 1.66
CA LYS A 155 -9.15 13.10 1.76
C LYS A 155 -9.16 11.85 0.88
N ARG A 156 -8.65 11.94 -0.34
CA ARG A 156 -8.55 10.78 -1.25
C ARG A 156 -7.51 9.76 -0.80
N ILE A 157 -6.35 10.20 -0.30
CA ILE A 157 -5.32 9.30 0.27
C ILE A 157 -5.91 8.53 1.46
N TYR A 158 -6.58 9.22 2.39
CA TYR A 158 -7.18 8.57 3.56
C TYR A 158 -8.33 7.63 3.17
N ALA A 159 -9.14 7.98 2.17
CA ALA A 159 -10.15 7.09 1.61
C ALA A 159 -9.53 5.80 1.01
N LEU A 160 -8.42 5.92 0.29
CA LEU A 160 -7.68 4.76 -0.24
C LEU A 160 -7.07 3.91 0.89
N ILE A 161 -6.57 4.52 1.97
CA ILE A 161 -6.08 3.80 3.15
C ILE A 161 -7.21 3.03 3.81
N THR A 162 -8.39 3.64 3.98
CA THR A 162 -9.57 2.98 4.54
C THR A 162 -10.03 1.79 3.70
N GLN A 163 -9.90 1.86 2.38
CA GLN A 163 -10.15 0.71 1.51
C GLN A 163 -9.18 -0.46 1.78
N VAL A 164 -7.89 -0.16 1.92
CA VAL A 164 -6.87 -1.16 2.25
C VAL A 164 -7.14 -1.77 3.63
N ASP A 165 -7.54 -0.96 4.61
CA ASP A 165 -7.91 -1.43 5.95
C ASP A 165 -9.10 -2.41 5.90
N GLN A 166 -10.17 -2.04 5.19
CA GLN A 166 -11.34 -2.92 4.99
C GLN A 166 -10.98 -4.24 4.26
N ALA A 167 -10.05 -4.17 3.30
CA ALA A 167 -9.52 -5.34 2.62
C ALA A 167 -8.71 -6.23 3.59
N CYS A 168 -7.84 -5.66 4.41
CA CYS A 168 -7.09 -6.37 5.45
C CYS A 168 -8.04 -7.07 6.42
N LYS A 169 -9.07 -6.36 6.92
CA LYS A 169 -10.10 -6.93 7.78
C LYS A 169 -10.73 -8.17 7.16
N SER A 170 -11.12 -8.09 5.89
CA SER A 170 -11.77 -9.20 5.18
C SER A 170 -10.86 -10.44 5.05
N ILE A 171 -9.56 -10.23 4.82
CA ILE A 171 -8.57 -11.31 4.75
C ILE A 171 -8.41 -11.97 6.13
N VAL A 172 -8.26 -11.16 7.18
CA VAL A 172 -8.13 -11.65 8.56
C VAL A 172 -9.39 -12.39 9.01
N ASP A 173 -10.57 -11.89 8.66
CA ASP A 173 -11.85 -12.56 8.93
C ASP A 173 -11.92 -13.92 8.24
N GLU A 174 -11.41 -14.06 7.00
CA GLU A 174 -11.34 -15.36 6.32
C GLU A 174 -10.33 -16.31 7.00
N VAL A 175 -9.18 -15.82 7.48
CA VAL A 175 -8.23 -16.61 8.29
C VAL A 175 -8.91 -17.12 9.56
N LYS A 176 -9.64 -16.25 10.28
CA LYS A 176 -10.42 -16.62 11.48
C LYS A 176 -11.51 -17.64 11.16
N LYS A 177 -12.25 -17.42 10.07
CA LYS A 177 -13.32 -18.33 9.62
C LYS A 177 -12.81 -19.73 9.32
N GLN A 178 -11.58 -19.87 8.81
CA GLN A 178 -10.95 -21.16 8.57
C GLN A 178 -10.32 -21.78 9.84
N GLY A 179 -10.42 -21.13 11.00
CA GLY A 179 -9.82 -21.62 12.25
C GLY A 179 -8.30 -21.52 12.27
N LEU A 180 -7.70 -20.66 11.45
CA LEU A 180 -6.24 -20.58 11.27
C LEU A 180 -5.60 -19.45 12.07
N TYR A 181 -6.40 -18.59 12.71
CA TYR A 181 -5.92 -17.36 13.34
C TYR A 181 -4.87 -17.62 14.42
N ASP A 182 -5.11 -18.59 15.29
CA ASP A 182 -4.17 -18.98 16.36
C ASP A 182 -2.96 -19.80 15.85
N ASN A 183 -2.82 -19.98 14.53
CA ASN A 183 -1.68 -20.63 13.88
C ASN A 183 -1.16 -19.84 12.67
N THR A 184 -1.48 -18.55 12.58
CA THR A 184 -1.03 -17.69 11.48
C THR A 184 -0.40 -16.42 12.03
N MET A 185 0.89 -16.23 11.76
CA MET A 185 1.54 -14.94 11.98
C MET A 185 1.08 -13.95 10.90
N ILE A 186 0.64 -12.75 11.30
CA ILE A 186 0.19 -11.70 10.40
C ILE A 186 1.11 -10.49 10.58
N ILE A 187 1.73 -10.06 9.48
CA ILE A 187 2.62 -8.90 9.46
C ILE A 187 2.00 -7.83 8.55
N PHE A 188 1.92 -6.61 9.04
CA PHE A 188 1.55 -5.44 8.24
C PHE A 188 2.67 -4.41 8.26
N THR A 189 3.09 -3.96 7.08
CA THR A 189 4.07 -2.88 6.90
C THR A 189 3.95 -2.24 5.52
N THR A 190 4.73 -1.20 5.26
CA THR A 190 4.80 -0.50 3.95
C THR A 190 6.22 -0.47 3.41
N ASP A 191 6.36 -0.23 2.09
CA ASP A 191 7.68 -0.14 1.43
C ASP A 191 8.45 1.14 1.81
N ASN A 192 7.73 2.21 2.09
CA ASN A 192 8.24 3.52 2.49
C ASN A 192 7.11 4.35 3.13
N GLY A 193 7.48 5.48 3.74
CA GLY A 193 6.56 6.56 4.09
C GLY A 193 6.18 7.43 2.88
N MET A 194 5.50 8.55 3.15
CA MET A 194 5.15 9.56 2.15
C MET A 194 5.09 10.97 2.76
N PHE A 195 5.66 11.96 2.08
CA PHE A 195 5.43 13.38 2.37
C PHE A 195 4.02 13.79 1.94
N HIS A 196 3.28 14.35 2.89
CA HIS A 196 1.99 15.00 2.66
C HIS A 196 2.13 16.51 2.81
N GLY A 197 3.10 17.10 2.11
CA GLY A 197 3.35 18.54 2.12
C GLY A 197 4.41 19.02 3.12
N SER A 198 4.80 18.20 4.11
CA SER A 198 5.90 18.54 5.02
C SER A 198 7.15 18.95 4.24
N HIS A 199 7.84 19.99 4.70
CA HIS A 199 9.03 20.55 4.06
C HIS A 199 8.83 21.10 2.65
N GLY A 200 7.60 21.33 2.20
CA GLY A 200 7.31 21.74 0.82
C GLY A 200 7.52 20.60 -0.18
N LEU A 201 7.45 19.35 0.28
CA LEU A 201 7.75 18.15 -0.51
C LEU A 201 6.54 17.23 -0.64
N ALA A 202 6.52 16.43 -1.70
CA ALA A 202 5.57 15.36 -1.93
C ALA A 202 6.27 14.08 -2.38
N GLY A 203 5.64 12.92 -2.14
CA GLY A 203 6.21 11.63 -2.53
C GLY A 203 7.11 11.06 -1.44
N LYS A 204 8.31 10.60 -1.77
CA LYS A 204 9.27 9.98 -0.84
C LYS A 204 10.68 10.39 -1.27
N TRP A 205 11.70 9.56 -1.02
CA TRP A 205 13.10 9.68 -1.51
C TRP A 205 14.06 10.46 -0.62
N TYR A 206 13.58 11.32 0.26
CA TYR A 206 14.45 12.09 1.15
C TYR A 206 14.56 11.40 2.52
N PRO A 207 15.70 11.51 3.24
CA PRO A 207 15.93 10.82 4.50
C PRO A 207 15.23 11.49 5.70
N TYR A 208 13.98 11.92 5.54
CA TYR A 208 13.14 12.44 6.62
C TYR A 208 12.20 11.38 7.16
N GLN A 209 11.74 11.59 8.40
CA GLN A 209 10.83 10.67 9.10
C GLN A 209 9.58 10.34 8.27
N GLU A 210 9.00 11.33 7.61
CA GLU A 210 7.82 11.17 6.75
C GLU A 210 8.06 10.20 5.59
N SER A 211 9.31 10.04 5.11
CA SER A 211 9.65 9.15 4.01
C SER A 211 10.16 7.78 4.47
N ILE A 212 10.85 7.71 5.61
CA ILE A 212 11.56 6.47 6.04
C ILE A 212 10.81 5.72 7.14
N ARG A 213 9.97 6.38 7.93
CA ARG A 213 9.22 5.74 9.01
C ARG A 213 8.01 5.02 8.42
N VAL A 214 7.89 3.74 8.75
CA VAL A 214 6.80 2.86 8.29
C VAL A 214 6.07 2.26 9.48
N PRO A 215 4.76 1.97 9.37
CA PRO A 215 4.09 1.13 10.36
C PRO A 215 4.67 -0.29 10.30
N LEU A 216 4.80 -0.93 11.46
CA LEU A 216 5.09 -2.35 11.58
C LEU A 216 4.23 -2.92 12.69
N THR A 217 3.24 -3.72 12.30
CA THR A 217 2.41 -4.49 13.23
C THR A 217 2.67 -5.97 12.98
N ILE A 218 2.95 -6.72 14.04
CA ILE A 218 3.16 -8.16 13.99
C ILE A 218 2.20 -8.77 14.98
N HIS A 219 1.29 -9.60 14.47
CA HIS A 219 0.53 -10.54 15.28
C HIS A 219 1.20 -11.91 15.17
N ASP A 220 1.76 -12.40 16.26
CA ASP A 220 2.35 -13.73 16.33
C ASP A 220 1.63 -14.56 17.40
N PRO A 221 0.88 -15.61 17.02
CA PRO A 221 0.11 -16.40 17.98
C PRO A 221 0.97 -17.17 18.99
N ARG A 222 2.30 -17.23 18.80
CA ARG A 222 3.25 -17.85 19.74
C ARG A 222 3.65 -16.90 20.88
N MET A 223 3.35 -15.61 20.75
CA MET A 223 3.67 -14.61 21.78
C MET A 223 2.62 -14.60 22.91
N PRO A 224 3.01 -14.18 24.13
CA PRO A 224 2.08 -13.97 25.23
C PRO A 224 0.90 -13.05 24.86
N ALA A 225 -0.29 -13.35 25.40
CA ALA A 225 -1.54 -12.72 24.97
C ALA A 225 -1.61 -11.18 25.18
N ASP A 226 -0.80 -10.65 26.08
CA ASP A 226 -0.66 -9.22 26.39
C ASP A 226 0.24 -8.45 25.43
N ILE A 227 1.05 -9.16 24.62
CA ILE A 227 1.99 -8.57 23.65
C ILE A 227 1.87 -9.14 22.24
N ARG A 228 0.88 -10.01 21.99
CA ARG A 228 0.61 -10.62 20.67
C ARG A 228 -0.20 -9.73 19.72
#